data_AF-N2BIM4-F1
#
_entry.id   AF-N2BIM4-F1
#
_cell.length_a   1.000
_cell.length_b   1.000
_cell.length_c   1.000
_cell.angle_alpha   90.00
_cell.angle_beta   90.00
_cell.angle_gamma   90.00
#
_symmetry.space_group_name_H-M   'P 1'
#
loop_
_entity.id
_entity.type
_entity.pdbx_description
1 polymer ?
#
loop_
_entity_poly.entity_id
_entity_poly.type
_entity_poly.pdbx_seq_one_letter_code
_entity_poly.pdbx_strand_id
1 'polypeptide(L)'
;MRFFFFILCIFNFTACSINRQLVPLAKSKEIGFVSDGSFVLQDPPPGKARIYVYRENNHVGSYLGYTLRIEHQPKTDSKGRPSYKNYQDSLGYMAMGKTFLADVEAGYPIALMAKTEATSYVLFTPMEGEIYCIKGSMKNGWTMPRPHIVFVDKQTCEEAWIDYFSNKNVEFQNQWRKVYNEKGDRIRLDTPTKARVTQ
;
A
#
# COMPACT_ATOMS: atom_id res chain seq x y z
N MET A 1 -28.61 8.79 54.87
CA MET A 1 -27.55 8.26 53.99
C MET A 1 -27.80 8.74 52.56
N ARG A 2 -26.91 9.56 52.00
CA ARG A 2 -26.98 10.01 50.59
C ARG A 2 -26.12 9.07 49.75
N PHE A 3 -26.74 8.32 48.85
CA PHE A 3 -26.05 7.48 47.86
C PHE A 3 -25.51 8.38 46.74
N PHE A 4 -24.18 8.49 46.64
CA PHE A 4 -23.51 9.07 45.48
C PHE A 4 -23.43 8.01 44.37
N PHE A 5 -24.15 8.24 43.27
CA PHE A 5 -23.97 7.49 42.03
C PHE A 5 -22.65 7.94 41.37
N PHE A 6 -21.62 7.09 41.42
CA PHE A 6 -20.43 7.24 40.59
C PHE A 6 -20.77 6.78 39.17
N ILE A 7 -20.89 7.72 38.24
CA ILE A 7 -20.93 7.43 36.80
C ILE A 7 -19.51 7.06 36.37
N LEU A 8 -19.26 5.76 36.20
CA LEU A 8 -18.01 5.25 35.65
C LEU A 8 -18.00 5.52 34.14
N CYS A 9 -17.44 6.66 33.72
CA CYS A 9 -17.14 6.92 32.31
C CYS A 9 -16.06 5.92 31.84
N ILE A 10 -16.50 4.83 31.21
CA ILE A 10 -15.61 3.92 30.49
C ILE A 10 -15.13 4.67 29.24
N PHE A 11 -14.00 5.37 29.37
CA PHE A 11 -13.21 5.80 28.22
C PHE A 11 -12.77 4.54 27.49
N ASN A 12 -13.50 4.19 26.43
CA ASN A 12 -13.05 3.21 25.47
C ASN A 12 -11.81 3.81 24.79
N PHE A 13 -10.63 3.49 25.33
CA PHE A 13 -9.37 3.61 24.62
C PHE A 13 -9.44 2.65 23.44
N THR A 14 -10.03 3.10 22.33
CA THR A 14 -9.85 2.44 21.04
C THR A 14 -8.36 2.49 20.76
N ALA A 15 -7.68 1.39 21.08
CA ALA A 15 -6.25 1.26 20.92
C ALA A 15 -5.88 1.71 19.51
N CYS A 16 -5.10 2.79 19.43
CA CYS A 16 -4.58 3.37 18.20
C CYS A 16 -3.62 2.38 17.52
N SER A 17 -4.16 1.32 16.92
CA SER A 17 -3.38 0.30 16.24
C SER A 17 -2.91 0.83 14.89
N ILE A 18 -1.58 0.88 14.74
CA ILE A 18 -0.93 1.15 13.46
C ILE A 18 -1.13 -0.10 12.60
N ASN A 19 -1.56 0.06 11.36
CA ASN A 19 -1.72 -1.08 10.47
C ASN A 19 -0.35 -1.64 10.08
N ARG A 20 -0.17 -2.92 10.39
CA ARG A 20 1.00 -3.72 10.04
C ARG A 20 0.48 -5.07 9.61
N GLN A 21 0.39 -5.31 8.31
CA GLN A 21 -0.04 -6.60 7.77
C GLN A 21 1.17 -7.37 7.27
N LEU A 22 1.44 -8.51 7.90
CA LEU A 22 2.38 -9.52 7.43
C LEU A 22 1.54 -10.65 6.84
N VAL A 23 1.54 -10.78 5.52
CA VAL A 23 0.67 -11.70 4.79
C VAL A 23 1.49 -12.92 4.36
N PRO A 24 1.17 -14.12 4.88
CA PRO A 24 1.80 -15.36 4.42
C PRO A 24 1.52 -15.62 2.94
N LEU A 25 2.35 -16.46 2.29
CA LEU A 25 2.19 -16.79 0.87
C LEU A 25 0.79 -17.33 0.54
N ALA A 26 0.28 -18.29 1.34
CA ALA A 26 -1.05 -18.86 1.14
C ALA A 26 -2.15 -17.79 1.16
N LYS A 27 -2.06 -16.83 2.09
CA LYS A 27 -3.02 -15.74 2.20
C LYS A 27 -2.85 -14.71 1.08
N SER A 28 -1.63 -14.52 0.57
CA SER A 28 -1.37 -13.63 -0.57
C SER A 28 -2.17 -14.10 -1.79
N LYS A 29 -2.14 -15.41 -2.07
CA LYS A 29 -2.93 -16.03 -3.16
C LYS A 29 -4.44 -15.88 -2.98
N GLU A 30 -4.95 -15.90 -1.74
CA GLU A 30 -6.38 -15.70 -1.48
C GLU A 30 -6.83 -14.24 -1.67
N ILE A 31 -5.92 -13.28 -1.52
CA ILE A 31 -6.22 -11.84 -1.63
C ILE A 31 -6.14 -11.38 -3.08
N GLY A 32 -5.21 -11.95 -3.86
CA GLY A 32 -5.07 -11.64 -5.28
C GLY A 32 -6.28 -12.10 -6.09
N PHE A 33 -6.58 -11.37 -7.16
CA PHE A 33 -7.66 -11.69 -8.09
C PHE A 33 -7.24 -11.38 -9.52
N VAL A 34 -7.97 -11.90 -10.50
CA VAL A 34 -7.75 -11.59 -11.93
C VAL A 34 -8.81 -10.63 -12.44
N SER A 35 -8.50 -9.87 -13.50
CA SER A 35 -9.55 -9.11 -14.19
C SER A 35 -10.59 -10.08 -14.75
N ASP A 36 -11.85 -9.64 -14.83
CA ASP A 36 -12.91 -10.35 -15.55
C ASP A 36 -12.90 -10.04 -17.06
N GLY A 37 -11.85 -9.38 -17.56
CA GLY A 37 -11.83 -8.79 -18.89
C GLY A 37 -12.65 -7.50 -19.02
N SER A 38 -13.18 -6.95 -17.92
CA SER A 38 -13.71 -5.59 -17.91
C SER A 38 -12.61 -4.57 -18.20
N PHE A 39 -12.95 -3.48 -18.88
CA PHE A 39 -12.01 -2.41 -19.21
C PHE A 39 -11.54 -1.59 -17.98
N VAL A 40 -12.06 -1.89 -16.79
CA VAL A 40 -11.82 -1.12 -15.56
C VAL A 40 -10.46 -1.44 -14.97
N LEU A 41 -10.20 -2.73 -14.70
CA LEU A 41 -8.94 -3.22 -14.17
C LEU A 41 -8.24 -4.04 -15.25
N GLN A 42 -6.97 -3.73 -15.47
CA GLN A 42 -6.18 -4.36 -16.51
C GLN A 42 -5.27 -5.41 -15.89
N ASP A 43 -5.21 -6.59 -16.50
CA ASP A 43 -4.27 -7.63 -16.08
C ASP A 43 -2.81 -7.16 -16.19
N PRO A 44 -1.91 -7.68 -15.32
CA PRO A 44 -0.50 -7.36 -15.37
C PRO A 44 0.18 -7.96 -16.62
N PRO A 45 1.35 -7.42 -17.03
CA PRO A 45 2.20 -8.06 -18.01
C PRO A 45 2.68 -9.45 -17.54
N PRO A 46 3.12 -10.33 -18.46
CA PRO A 46 3.69 -11.64 -18.11
C PRO A 46 4.83 -11.54 -17.09
N GLY A 47 4.90 -12.49 -16.15
CA GLY A 47 5.89 -12.50 -15.06
C GLY A 47 5.62 -11.49 -13.92
N LYS A 48 4.54 -10.71 -13.99
CA LYS A 48 4.24 -9.64 -13.03
C LYS A 48 2.90 -9.82 -12.33
N ALA A 49 2.77 -9.11 -11.23
CA ALA A 49 1.50 -8.80 -10.59
C ALA A 49 1.23 -7.29 -10.70
N ARG A 50 -0.03 -6.89 -10.65
CA ARG A 50 -0.41 -5.46 -10.64
C ARG A 50 -0.95 -5.06 -9.29
N ILE A 51 -0.47 -3.95 -8.77
CA ILE A 51 -0.96 -3.32 -7.56
C ILE A 51 -1.74 -2.08 -7.95
N TYR A 52 -3.02 -2.04 -7.60
CA TYR A 52 -3.83 -0.83 -7.62
C TYR A 52 -3.90 -0.24 -6.23
N VAL A 53 -3.74 1.08 -6.14
CA VAL A 53 -3.86 1.79 -4.86
C VAL A 53 -4.77 2.99 -5.06
N TYR A 54 -5.71 3.19 -4.15
CA TYR A 54 -6.57 4.36 -4.15
C TYR A 54 -6.69 4.94 -2.75
N ARG A 55 -6.94 6.25 -2.64
CA ARG A 55 -7.30 6.87 -1.37
C ARG A 55 -8.68 7.49 -1.48
N GLU A 56 -9.57 6.99 -0.64
CA GLU A 56 -10.93 7.52 -0.51
C GLU A 56 -10.95 8.99 -0.07
N ASN A 57 -12.03 9.68 -0.40
CA ASN A 57 -12.28 11.03 0.07
C ASN A 57 -12.85 11.01 1.50
N ASN A 58 -11.99 10.77 2.50
CA ASN A 58 -12.36 10.86 3.92
C ASN A 58 -11.94 12.18 4.57
N HIS A 59 -12.70 12.61 5.59
CA HIS A 59 -12.42 13.85 6.33
C HIS A 59 -11.18 13.75 7.22
N VAL A 60 -10.89 12.56 7.76
CA VAL A 60 -9.75 12.36 8.67
C VAL A 60 -8.44 12.50 7.91
N GLY A 61 -7.61 13.47 8.31
CA GLY A 61 -6.31 13.72 7.67
C GLY A 61 -6.41 14.15 6.20
N SER A 62 -7.53 14.74 5.79
CA SER A 62 -7.76 15.27 4.44
C SER A 62 -6.70 16.30 4.02
N TYR A 63 -6.25 17.12 4.97
CA TYR A 63 -5.22 18.15 4.77
C TYR A 63 -3.80 17.59 4.56
N LEU A 64 -3.60 16.28 4.77
CA LEU A 64 -2.29 15.65 4.74
C LEU A 64 -2.29 14.48 3.75
N GLY A 65 -1.23 14.35 2.95
CA GLY A 65 -0.94 13.15 2.17
C GLY A 65 0.28 12.40 2.70
N TYR A 66 0.54 11.23 2.13
CA TYR A 66 1.74 10.45 2.42
C TYR A 66 2.30 9.86 1.13
N THR A 67 3.61 9.63 1.12
CA THR A 67 4.23 8.90 0.00
C THR A 67 4.05 7.40 0.20
N LEU A 68 3.65 6.71 -0.87
CA LEU A 68 3.70 5.26 -0.94
C LEU A 68 5.04 4.80 -1.48
N ARG A 69 5.68 3.89 -0.76
CA ARG A 69 7.00 3.36 -1.08
C ARG A 69 6.95 1.85 -1.21
N ILE A 70 7.70 1.32 -2.16
CA ILE A 70 7.83 -0.11 -2.40
C ILE A 70 9.26 -0.51 -2.05
N GLU A 71 9.38 -1.50 -1.17
CA GLU A 71 10.61 -2.26 -0.95
C GLU A 71 10.46 -3.64 -1.57
N HIS A 72 11.26 -3.94 -2.59
CA HIS A 72 11.35 -5.27 -3.20
C HIS A 72 12.30 -6.14 -2.37
N GLN A 73 11.92 -7.41 -2.15
CA GLN A 73 12.67 -8.37 -1.32
C GLN A 73 13.10 -7.75 0.03
N PRO A 74 12.12 -7.30 0.84
CA PRO A 74 12.39 -6.43 1.96
C PRO A 74 13.22 -7.10 3.05
N LYS A 75 14.19 -6.33 3.58
CA LYS A 75 14.95 -6.75 4.76
C LYS A 75 14.12 -6.47 6.00
N THR A 76 13.80 -7.51 6.75
CA THR A 76 12.96 -7.42 7.94
C THR A 76 13.76 -7.51 9.23
N ASP A 77 13.26 -6.85 10.28
CA ASP A 77 13.79 -7.02 11.64
C ASP A 77 13.44 -8.40 12.23
N SER A 78 13.88 -8.68 13.45
CA SER A 78 13.58 -9.95 14.16
C SER A 78 12.08 -10.21 14.39
N LYS A 79 11.22 -9.22 14.15
CA LYS A 79 9.76 -9.30 14.25
C LYS A 79 9.09 -9.31 12.88
N GLY A 80 9.85 -9.49 11.79
CA GLY A 80 9.35 -9.53 10.43
C GLY A 80 8.95 -8.17 9.85
N ARG A 81 9.40 -7.05 10.45
CA ARG A 81 8.94 -5.70 10.06
C ARG A 81 9.90 -5.07 9.04
N PRO A 82 9.40 -4.55 7.90
CA PRO A 82 10.22 -3.83 6.95
C PRO A 82 10.56 -2.42 7.44
N SER A 83 11.55 -1.79 6.81
CA SER A 83 11.98 -0.42 7.12
C SER A 83 11.60 0.52 5.99
N TYR A 84 10.85 1.58 6.31
CA TYR A 84 10.46 2.64 5.35
C TYR A 84 11.67 3.33 4.66
N LYS A 85 12.88 3.16 5.20
CA LYS A 85 14.11 3.72 4.64
C LYS A 85 14.72 2.88 3.52
N ASN A 86 14.38 1.59 3.40
CA ASN A 86 15.01 0.65 2.48
C ASN A 86 14.32 0.57 1.11
N TYR A 87 13.30 1.39 0.87
CA TYR A 87 12.56 1.41 -0.38
C TYR A 87 13.46 1.58 -1.61
N GLN A 88 13.07 0.96 -2.73
CA GLN A 88 13.72 1.17 -4.02
C GLN A 88 12.83 1.93 -5.01
N ASP A 89 11.51 1.99 -4.76
CA ASP A 89 10.58 2.75 -5.58
C ASP A 89 9.59 3.57 -4.73
N SER A 90 9.10 4.66 -5.31
CA SER A 90 8.10 5.54 -4.73
C SER A 90 6.91 5.62 -5.67
N LEU A 91 5.83 4.92 -5.35
CA LEU A 91 4.65 4.80 -6.20
C LEU A 91 4.00 6.15 -6.50
N GLY A 92 3.92 7.03 -5.50
CA GLY A 92 3.27 8.34 -5.62
C GLY A 92 2.96 8.98 -4.27
N TYR A 93 2.51 10.23 -4.30
CA TYR A 93 1.97 10.93 -3.14
C TYR A 93 0.44 10.77 -3.05
N MET A 94 -0.02 10.04 -2.04
CA MET A 94 -1.43 9.77 -1.79
C MET A 94 -2.12 10.95 -1.10
N ALA A 95 -2.56 11.90 -1.90
CA ALA A 95 -3.61 12.85 -1.50
C ALA A 95 -5.01 12.20 -1.66
N MET A 96 -6.04 12.86 -1.15
CA MET A 96 -7.43 12.42 -1.33
C MET A 96 -7.80 12.27 -2.81
N GLY A 97 -8.57 11.22 -3.13
CA GLY A 97 -9.07 10.95 -4.48
C GLY A 97 -7.97 10.56 -5.47
N LYS A 98 -6.77 10.22 -4.98
CA LYS A 98 -5.68 9.76 -5.83
C LYS A 98 -5.73 8.26 -6.01
N THR A 99 -5.50 7.84 -7.24
CA THR A 99 -5.36 6.45 -7.68
C THR A 99 -4.00 6.28 -8.36
N PHE A 100 -3.34 5.16 -8.08
CA PHE A 100 -2.06 4.79 -8.65
C PHE A 100 -2.05 3.30 -8.99
N LEU A 101 -1.21 2.94 -9.95
CA LEU A 101 -0.95 1.55 -10.27
C LEU A 101 0.55 1.28 -10.40
N ALA A 102 0.98 0.06 -10.09
CA ALA A 102 2.33 -0.40 -10.40
C ALA A 102 2.33 -1.89 -10.72
N ASP A 103 3.19 -2.25 -11.66
CA ASP A 103 3.54 -3.63 -11.92
C ASP A 103 4.78 -4.00 -11.11
N VAL A 104 4.72 -5.14 -10.43
CA VAL A 104 5.80 -5.67 -9.60
C VAL A 104 6.15 -7.09 -10.05
N GLU A 105 7.41 -7.48 -9.88
CA GLU A 105 7.84 -8.85 -10.15
C GLU A 105 7.09 -9.82 -9.23
N ALA A 106 6.52 -10.87 -9.82
CA ALA A 106 5.80 -11.90 -9.08
C ALA A 106 6.76 -12.88 -8.39
N GLY A 107 6.26 -13.55 -7.34
CA GLY A 107 6.98 -14.63 -6.64
C GLY A 107 8.00 -14.16 -5.60
N TYR A 108 8.24 -12.86 -5.48
CA TYR A 108 9.15 -12.29 -4.47
C TYR A 108 8.39 -11.41 -3.49
N PRO A 109 8.68 -11.47 -2.17
CA PRO A 109 8.01 -10.62 -1.21
C PRO A 109 8.28 -9.14 -1.49
N ILE A 110 7.27 -8.32 -1.29
CA ILE A 110 7.36 -6.86 -1.33
C ILE A 110 6.74 -6.26 -0.08
N ALA A 111 7.24 -5.09 0.32
CA ALA A 111 6.59 -4.24 1.31
C ALA A 111 6.10 -2.95 0.64
N LEU A 112 4.78 -2.74 0.62
CA LEU A 112 4.21 -1.43 0.32
C LEU A 112 4.02 -0.69 1.64
N MET A 113 4.58 0.51 1.74
CA MET A 113 4.69 1.25 2.98
C MET A 113 4.29 2.71 2.82
N ALA A 114 3.71 3.27 3.88
CA ALA A 114 3.42 4.69 4.01
C ALA A 114 3.84 5.18 5.40
N LYS A 115 4.31 6.43 5.51
CA LYS A 115 4.76 6.98 6.80
C LYS A 115 4.35 8.44 7.00
N THR A 116 3.82 8.73 8.19
CA THR A 116 3.80 10.07 8.80
C THR A 116 4.40 9.96 10.22
N GLU A 117 3.60 10.14 11.28
CA GLU A 117 3.96 9.84 12.67
C GLU A 117 4.31 8.35 12.86
N ALA A 118 3.62 7.46 12.15
CA ALA A 118 3.86 6.03 12.19
C ALA A 118 3.96 5.43 10.77
N THR A 119 4.68 4.33 10.65
CA THR A 119 4.76 3.55 9.40
C THR A 119 3.63 2.53 9.35
N SER A 120 2.76 2.65 8.36
CA SER A 120 1.80 1.62 7.96
C SER A 120 2.39 0.81 6.82
N TYR A 121 2.21 -0.50 6.83
CA TYR A 121 2.70 -1.34 5.75
C TYR A 121 1.85 -2.59 5.53
N VAL A 122 1.87 -3.07 4.29
CA VAL A 122 1.51 -4.43 3.91
C VAL A 122 2.76 -5.12 3.36
N LEU A 123 3.08 -6.29 3.89
CA LEU A 123 4.17 -7.16 3.44
C LEU A 123 3.56 -8.45 2.92
N PHE A 124 3.73 -8.76 1.64
CA PHE A 124 3.09 -9.91 0.99
C PHE A 124 3.91 -10.39 -0.19
N THR A 125 3.58 -11.57 -0.73
CA THR A 125 4.23 -12.12 -1.94
C THR A 125 3.22 -12.11 -3.09
N PRO A 126 3.33 -11.16 -4.04
CA PRO A 126 2.46 -11.10 -5.20
C PRO A 126 2.63 -12.32 -6.11
N MET A 127 1.53 -12.86 -6.62
CA MET A 127 1.53 -13.98 -7.56
C MET A 127 1.42 -13.50 -9.01
N GLU A 128 1.95 -14.30 -9.93
CA GLU A 128 1.94 -13.96 -11.35
C GLU A 128 0.51 -13.92 -11.88
N GLY A 129 0.20 -12.90 -12.69
CA GLY A 129 -1.13 -12.72 -13.28
C GLY A 129 -2.17 -12.13 -12.31
N GLU A 130 -1.84 -12.00 -11.02
CA GLU A 130 -2.78 -11.49 -10.03
C GLU A 130 -2.72 -9.97 -9.87
N ILE A 131 -3.88 -9.43 -9.52
CA ILE A 131 -4.14 -8.04 -9.18
C ILE A 131 -4.34 -7.97 -7.66
N TYR A 132 -3.72 -6.97 -7.04
CA TYR A 132 -3.84 -6.66 -5.63
C TYR A 132 -4.32 -5.23 -5.48
N CYS A 133 -5.40 -5.03 -4.75
CA CYS A 133 -5.95 -3.70 -4.54
C CYS A 133 -5.80 -3.24 -3.11
N ILE A 134 -5.27 -2.04 -2.94
CA ILE A 134 -4.92 -1.48 -1.64
C ILE A 134 -5.68 -0.18 -1.46
N LYS A 135 -6.50 -0.12 -0.42
CA LYS A 135 -7.16 1.09 0.04
C LYS A 135 -6.23 1.83 0.99
N GLY A 136 -5.94 3.08 0.65
CA GLY A 136 -5.29 4.04 1.51
C GLY A 136 -6.30 4.93 2.24
N SER A 137 -6.07 5.13 3.53
CA SER A 137 -6.79 6.09 4.35
C SER A 137 -5.85 6.66 5.43
N MET A 138 -6.40 7.47 6.33
CA MET A 138 -5.70 7.98 7.51
C MET A 138 -6.50 7.63 8.75
N LYS A 139 -5.80 7.36 9.85
CA LYS A 139 -6.37 7.24 11.19
C LYS A 139 -5.81 8.35 12.08
N ASN A 140 -6.54 8.69 13.14
CA ASN A 140 -6.03 9.64 14.13
C ASN A 140 -4.71 9.12 14.73
N GLY A 141 -3.72 10.02 14.82
CA GLY A 141 -2.50 9.82 15.59
C GLY A 141 -2.47 10.73 16.80
N TRP A 142 -1.34 10.75 17.50
CA TRP A 142 -1.20 11.57 18.70
C TRP A 142 -0.91 13.04 18.35
N THR A 143 -0.03 13.25 17.38
CA THR A 143 0.40 14.57 16.90
C THR A 143 -0.08 14.88 15.50
N MET A 144 -0.20 13.86 14.64
CA MET A 144 -0.73 13.98 13.29
C MET A 144 -1.36 12.65 12.83
N PRO A 145 -2.29 12.68 11.87
CA PRO A 145 -2.89 11.48 11.31
C PRO A 145 -1.84 10.50 10.76
N ARG A 146 -2.10 9.21 10.95
CA ARG A 146 -1.24 8.10 10.55
C ARG A 146 -1.84 7.39 9.32
N PRO A 147 -1.03 7.02 8.31
CA PRO A 147 -1.50 6.23 7.19
C PRO A 147 -2.14 4.92 7.66
N HIS A 148 -3.11 4.47 6.90
CA HIS A 148 -3.73 3.16 7.05
C HIS A 148 -3.92 2.59 5.66
N ILE A 149 -3.15 1.55 5.34
CA ILE A 149 -3.26 0.84 4.06
C ILE A 149 -3.72 -0.59 4.31
N VAL A 150 -4.71 -1.06 3.56
CA VAL A 150 -5.31 -2.39 3.69
C VAL A 150 -5.64 -2.94 2.31
N PHE A 151 -5.60 -4.27 2.17
CA PHE A 151 -6.18 -4.92 1.00
C PHE A 151 -7.70 -4.76 0.98
N VAL A 152 -8.26 -4.71 -0.23
CA VAL A 152 -9.71 -4.81 -0.48
C VAL A 152 -9.97 -5.88 -1.53
N ASP A 153 -11.21 -6.38 -1.55
CA ASP A 153 -11.65 -7.33 -2.56
C ASP A 153 -11.80 -6.69 -3.95
N LYS A 154 -12.02 -7.56 -4.94
CA LYS A 154 -12.18 -7.19 -6.35
C LYS A 154 -13.29 -6.17 -6.57
N GLN A 155 -14.48 -6.43 -6.03
CA GLN A 155 -15.64 -5.57 -6.22
C GLN A 155 -15.37 -4.16 -5.70
N THR A 156 -14.86 -4.06 -4.47
CA THR A 156 -14.49 -2.78 -3.85
C THR A 156 -13.42 -2.06 -4.66
N CYS A 157 -12.47 -2.80 -5.26
CA CYS A 157 -11.44 -2.22 -6.10
C CYS A 157 -11.99 -1.63 -7.39
N GLU A 158 -12.87 -2.35 -8.09
CA GLU A 158 -13.48 -1.92 -9.34
C GLU A 158 -14.33 -0.66 -9.13
N GLU A 159 -15.18 -0.66 -8.11
CA GLU A 159 -15.98 0.50 -7.72
C GLU A 159 -15.08 1.71 -7.44
N ALA A 160 -14.04 1.54 -6.63
CA ALA A 160 -13.11 2.62 -6.33
C ALA A 160 -12.33 3.10 -7.55
N TRP A 161 -11.96 2.20 -8.46
CA TRP A 161 -11.24 2.58 -9.66
C TRP A 161 -12.14 3.40 -10.59
N ILE A 162 -13.41 3.03 -10.75
CA ILE A 162 -14.39 3.83 -11.50
C ILE A 162 -14.56 5.23 -10.87
N ASP A 163 -14.72 5.29 -9.54
CA ASP A 163 -15.03 6.55 -8.84
C ASP A 163 -13.85 7.53 -8.82
N TYR A 164 -12.63 7.03 -8.65
CA TYR A 164 -11.45 7.87 -8.38
C TYR A 164 -10.44 7.93 -9.53
N PHE A 165 -10.55 7.08 -10.55
CA PHE A 165 -9.64 7.13 -11.69
C PHE A 165 -9.79 8.42 -12.49
N SER A 166 -8.64 9.00 -12.84
CA SER A 166 -8.58 10.09 -13.82
C SER A 166 -7.21 10.10 -14.48
N ASN A 167 -7.15 10.53 -15.74
CA ASN A 167 -5.87 10.68 -16.46
C ASN A 167 -4.90 11.62 -15.72
N LYS A 168 -5.43 12.62 -14.99
CA LYS A 168 -4.64 13.52 -14.14
C LYS A 168 -3.90 12.77 -13.02
N ASN A 169 -4.44 11.66 -12.52
CA ASN A 169 -3.78 10.84 -11.50
C ASN A 169 -2.59 10.08 -12.11
N VAL A 170 -2.73 9.57 -13.33
CA VAL A 170 -1.64 8.92 -14.07
C VAL A 170 -0.51 9.91 -14.35
N GLU A 171 -0.83 11.10 -14.85
CA GLU A 171 0.14 12.17 -15.09
C GLU A 171 0.87 12.56 -13.80
N PHE A 172 0.12 12.78 -12.72
CA PHE A 172 0.67 13.11 -11.41
C PHE A 172 1.60 12.01 -10.90
N GLN A 173 1.20 10.74 -11.03
CA GLN A 173 2.03 9.60 -10.65
C GLN A 173 3.35 9.59 -11.41
N ASN A 174 3.29 9.75 -12.74
CA ASN A 174 4.47 9.74 -13.61
C ASN A 174 5.42 10.90 -13.28
N GLN A 175 4.88 12.10 -13.06
CA GLN A 175 5.68 13.26 -12.62
C GLN A 175 6.33 13.01 -11.26
N TRP A 176 5.58 12.45 -10.31
CA TRP A 176 6.09 12.14 -8.98
C TRP A 176 7.22 11.12 -9.03
N ARG A 177 7.01 10.01 -9.76
CA ARG A 177 8.02 8.96 -9.96
C ARG A 177 9.27 9.52 -10.64
N LYS A 178 9.11 10.38 -11.65
CA LYS A 178 10.24 11.05 -12.29
C LYS A 178 11.07 11.83 -11.28
N VAL A 179 10.45 12.76 -10.55
CA VAL A 179 11.16 13.63 -9.59
C VAL A 179 11.87 12.83 -8.50
N TYR A 180 11.19 11.85 -7.89
CA TYR A 180 11.77 11.11 -6.76
C TYR A 180 12.72 9.99 -7.17
N ASN A 181 12.52 9.38 -8.35
CA ASN A 181 13.42 8.35 -8.83
C ASN A 181 14.64 8.93 -9.59
N GLU A 182 14.63 10.22 -9.94
CA GLU A 182 15.79 10.97 -10.46
C GLU A 182 16.56 11.69 -9.33
N LYS A 183 15.87 12.21 -8.30
CA LYS A 183 16.53 12.87 -7.14
C LYS A 183 16.93 11.91 -6.03
N GLY A 184 16.30 10.75 -5.94
CA GLY A 184 16.71 9.70 -5.01
C GLY A 184 17.90 8.97 -5.59
N ASP A 185 19.09 9.15 -5.00
CA ASP A 185 20.27 8.32 -5.23
C ASP A 185 19.87 6.85 -5.24
N ARG A 186 19.68 6.26 -6.43
CA ARG A 186 19.31 4.85 -6.49
C ARG A 186 20.53 4.03 -6.12
N ILE A 187 20.35 3.14 -5.14
CA ILE A 187 20.86 1.77 -5.29
C ILE A 187 20.06 1.21 -6.47
N ARG A 188 20.57 1.39 -7.70
CA ARG A 188 20.08 0.68 -8.88
C ARG A 188 20.21 -0.81 -8.54
N LEU A 189 19.10 -1.49 -8.30
CA LEU A 189 19.08 -2.93 -8.46
C LEU A 189 19.12 -3.16 -9.96
N ASP A 190 20.27 -3.57 -10.46
CA ASP A 190 20.30 -4.38 -11.66
C ASP A 190 19.31 -5.52 -11.42
N THR A 191 18.30 -5.62 -12.27
CA THR A 191 17.31 -6.70 -12.26
C THR A 191 18.05 -8.01 -11.98
N PRO A 192 17.64 -8.84 -11.00
CA PRO A 192 18.30 -10.11 -10.76
C PRO A 192 18.26 -10.90 -12.07
N THR A 193 19.41 -10.97 -12.73
CA THR A 193 19.56 -11.73 -13.95
C THR A 193 19.34 -13.17 -13.52
N LYS A 194 18.35 -13.86 -14.11
CA LYS A 194 18.15 -15.30 -13.92
C LYS A 194 19.54 -15.95 -13.96
N ALA A 195 19.99 -16.48 -12.83
CA ALA A 195 21.21 -17.26 -12.80
C ALA A 195 21.00 -18.38 -13.81
N ARG A 196 21.77 -18.31 -14.90
CA ARG A 196 21.78 -19.32 -15.94
C ARG A 196 22.24 -20.59 -15.23
N VAL A 197 21.32 -21.53 -15.02
CA VAL A 197 21.68 -22.89 -14.59
C VAL A 197 22.45 -23.47 -15.76
N THR A 198 23.77 -23.42 -15.68
CA THR A 198 24.65 -24.21 -16.55
C THR A 198 24.45 -25.67 -16.16
N GLN A 199 23.83 -26.43 -17.06
CA GLN A 199 24.02 -27.88 -17.15
C GLN A 199 25.44 -28.18 -17.59
#